data_AF-A0A1Z8YG79-F1
#
_entry.id   AF-A0A1Z8YG79-F1
#
_cell.length_a   1.000
_cell.length_b   1.000
_cell.length_c   1.000
_cell.angle_alpha   90.00
_cell.angle_beta   90.00
_cell.angle_gamma   90.00
#
_symmetry.space_group_name_H-M   'P 1'
#
loop_
_entity.id
_entity.type
_entity.pdbx_description
1 polymer ?
#
loop_
_entity_poly.entity_id
_entity_poly.type
_entity_poly.pdbx_seq_one_letter_code
_entity_poly.pdbx_strand_id
1 'polypeptide(L)'
;MQEPNRPETHFSTHRNRNFIGQTMHLAGHAFIDCAFDSCTLVLTNGPVFTKNVRFHRCNFRLEYDILWSDPKSRSQLRQLLDLIDGAPDAGGRIGDD
;
A
#
# COMPACT_ATOMS: atom_id res chain seq x y z
N MET A 1 -21.03 -26.40 9.69
CA MET A 1 -20.11 -25.40 10.28
C MET A 1 -19.81 -24.40 9.18
N GLN A 2 -20.21 -23.15 9.35
CA GLN A 2 -20.10 -22.11 8.33
C GLN A 2 -18.85 -21.29 8.69
N GLU A 3 -17.87 -21.20 7.79
CA GLU A 3 -16.68 -20.38 7.99
C GLU A 3 -17.09 -18.93 8.28
N PRO A 4 -16.47 -18.26 9.27
CA PRO A 4 -16.82 -16.88 9.57
C PRO A 4 -16.54 -16.02 8.35
N ASN A 5 -17.56 -15.27 7.95
CA ASN A 5 -17.59 -14.36 6.81
C ASN A 5 -16.41 -13.36 6.92
N ARG A 6 -15.26 -13.71 6.33
CA ARG A 6 -14.09 -12.82 6.25
C ARG A 6 -14.51 -11.69 5.32
N PRO A 7 -14.51 -10.41 5.76
CA PRO A 7 -14.78 -9.32 4.84
C PRO A 7 -13.73 -9.39 3.74
N GLU A 8 -14.15 -9.79 2.54
CA GLU A 8 -13.28 -9.78 1.37
C GLU A 8 -12.81 -8.35 1.20
N THR A 9 -11.52 -8.11 1.43
CA THR A 9 -10.91 -6.79 1.23
C THR A 9 -10.99 -6.48 -0.26
N HIS A 10 -12.04 -5.77 -0.66
CA HIS A 10 -12.31 -5.47 -2.05
C HIS A 10 -11.45 -4.28 -2.49
N PHE A 11 -10.36 -4.57 -3.20
CA PHE A 11 -9.49 -3.54 -3.74
C PHE A 11 -10.01 -2.99 -5.07
N SER A 12 -10.02 -1.67 -5.19
CA SER A 12 -10.16 -1.02 -6.49
C SER A 12 -8.91 -1.29 -7.33
N THR A 13 -9.02 -2.20 -8.30
CA THR A 13 -7.88 -2.79 -9.01
C THR A 13 -7.52 -2.04 -10.29
N HIS A 14 -6.22 -1.80 -10.48
CA HIS A 14 -5.61 -1.18 -11.66
C HIS A 14 -4.57 -2.13 -12.27
N ARG A 15 -4.58 -2.30 -13.60
CA ARG A 15 -3.67 -3.19 -14.33
C ARG A 15 -3.05 -2.50 -15.53
N ASN A 16 -1.73 -2.66 -15.74
CA ASN A 16 -1.01 -2.14 -16.91
C ASN A 16 -1.24 -0.63 -17.16
N ARG A 17 -1.24 0.17 -16.09
CA ARG A 17 -1.49 1.62 -16.16
C ARG A 17 -0.26 2.42 -15.76
N ASN A 18 -0.11 3.57 -16.40
CA ASN A 18 0.87 4.59 -16.05
C ASN A 18 0.17 5.79 -15.41
N PHE A 19 0.62 6.18 -14.22
CA PHE A 19 0.13 7.34 -13.49
C PHE A 19 1.23 8.42 -13.49
N ILE A 20 0.95 9.58 -14.11
CA ILE A 20 1.96 10.61 -14.36
C ILE A 20 1.48 11.96 -13.84
N GLY A 21 2.32 12.69 -13.10
CA GLY A 21 2.07 14.10 -12.76
C GLY A 21 0.92 14.35 -11.78
N GLN A 22 0.48 13.34 -11.03
CA GLN A 22 -0.69 13.42 -10.16
C GLN A 22 -0.44 12.90 -8.74
N THR A 23 -1.37 13.22 -7.83
CA THR A 23 -1.39 12.66 -6.47
C THR A 23 -2.27 11.41 -6.44
N MET A 24 -1.72 10.31 -5.94
CA MET A 24 -2.41 9.02 -5.85
C MET A 24 -2.56 8.61 -4.38
N HIS A 25 -3.80 8.35 -3.97
CA HIS A 25 -4.07 7.70 -2.68
C HIS A 25 -4.02 6.19 -2.88
N LEU A 26 -3.15 5.51 -2.14
CA LEU A 26 -2.87 4.09 -2.38
C LEU A 26 -3.77 3.13 -1.59
N ALA A 27 -4.27 3.57 -0.43
CA ALA A 27 -5.13 2.76 0.41
C ALA A 27 -6.43 2.37 -0.31
N GLY A 28 -6.83 1.10 -0.16
CA GLY A 28 -8.00 0.52 -0.84
C GLY A 28 -7.78 0.15 -2.30
N HIS A 29 -6.56 0.30 -2.82
CA HIS A 29 -6.24 -0.02 -4.22
C HIS A 29 -5.27 -1.19 -4.38
N ALA A 30 -5.40 -1.87 -5.52
CA ALA A 30 -4.46 -2.89 -5.98
C ALA A 30 -3.85 -2.45 -7.32
N PHE A 31 -2.52 -2.42 -7.41
CA PHE A 31 -1.79 -2.02 -8.61
C PHE A 31 -0.93 -3.16 -9.12
N ILE A 32 -1.17 -3.59 -10.35
CA ILE A 32 -0.51 -4.75 -10.95
C ILE A 32 0.09 -4.35 -12.29
N ASP A 33 1.40 -4.55 -12.44
CA ASP A 33 2.17 -4.19 -13.64
C ASP A 33 2.01 -2.70 -14.00
N CYS A 34 1.95 -1.83 -12.98
CA CYS A 34 1.76 -0.38 -13.13
C CYS A 34 3.09 0.40 -13.04
N ALA A 35 3.11 1.60 -13.61
CA ALA A 35 4.20 2.55 -13.43
C ALA A 35 3.70 3.90 -12.92
N PHE A 36 4.49 4.52 -12.06
CA PHE A 36 4.23 5.84 -11.50
C PHE A 36 5.43 6.73 -11.81
N ASP A 37 5.19 7.89 -12.42
CA ASP A 37 6.25 8.86 -12.76
C ASP A 37 5.89 10.28 -12.32
N SER A 38 6.84 10.97 -11.69
CA SER A 38 6.75 12.40 -11.38
C SER A 38 5.47 12.73 -10.60
N CYS A 39 5.21 11.96 -9.55
CA CYS A 39 3.93 11.90 -8.87
C CYS A 39 4.05 12.12 -7.35
N THR A 40 2.93 12.23 -6.66
CA THR A 40 2.88 12.14 -5.19
C THR A 40 2.05 10.94 -4.78
N LEU A 41 2.56 10.11 -3.87
CA LEU A 41 1.91 8.89 -3.40
C LEU A 41 1.54 9.09 -1.93
N VAL A 42 0.25 9.07 -1.62
CA VAL A 42 -0.26 9.21 -0.26
C VAL A 42 -0.57 7.83 0.31
N LEU A 43 0.13 7.47 1.38
CA LEU A 43 -0.06 6.24 2.14
C LEU A 43 -0.71 6.58 3.47
N THR A 44 -1.75 5.82 3.81
CA THR A 44 -2.50 5.94 5.07
C THR A 44 -2.57 4.57 5.72
N ASN A 45 -3.17 4.46 6.91
CA ASN A 45 -3.34 3.19 7.63
C ASN A 45 -4.13 2.10 6.86
N GLY A 46 -4.74 2.41 5.72
CA GLY A 46 -5.50 1.45 4.92
C GLY A 46 -4.64 0.50 4.07
N PRO A 47 -5.16 -0.68 3.72
CA PRO A 47 -4.39 -1.70 3.00
C PRO A 47 -4.12 -1.26 1.55
N VAL A 48 -2.96 -1.65 1.02
CA VAL A 48 -2.57 -1.49 -0.39
C VAL A 48 -1.98 -2.79 -0.89
N PHE A 49 -2.21 -3.11 -2.16
CA PHE A 49 -1.54 -4.22 -2.83
C PHE A 49 -0.77 -3.74 -4.06
N THR A 50 0.50 -4.12 -4.16
CA THR A 50 1.34 -3.82 -5.33
C THR A 50 2.01 -5.07 -5.85
N LYS A 51 1.98 -5.27 -7.17
CA LYS A 51 2.73 -6.33 -7.85
C LYS A 51 3.40 -5.75 -9.09
N ASN A 52 4.71 -5.94 -9.22
CA ASN A 52 5.50 -5.44 -10.35
C ASN A 52 5.29 -3.95 -10.62
N VAL A 53 5.26 -3.13 -9.56
CA VAL A 53 5.08 -1.68 -9.68
C VAL A 53 6.43 -0.99 -9.76
N ARG A 54 6.54 0.02 -10.62
CA ARG A 54 7.72 0.90 -10.68
C ARG A 54 7.35 2.31 -10.26
N PHE A 55 8.12 2.86 -9.33
CA PHE A 55 8.01 4.25 -8.91
C PHE A 55 9.24 5.03 -9.40
N HIS A 56 9.02 6.13 -10.13
CA HIS A 56 10.08 6.97 -10.65
C HIS A 56 9.81 8.43 -10.34
N ARG A 57 10.76 9.13 -9.71
CA ARG A 57 10.62 10.56 -9.34
C ARG A 57 9.33 10.89 -8.59
N CYS A 58 8.81 9.95 -7.81
CA CYS A 58 7.62 10.18 -6.99
C CYS A 58 7.99 10.53 -5.55
N ASN A 59 7.22 11.43 -4.96
CA ASN A 59 7.31 11.76 -3.54
C ASN A 59 6.32 10.91 -2.76
N PHE A 60 6.76 10.30 -1.66
CA PHE A 60 5.87 9.61 -0.72
C PHE A 60 5.42 10.58 0.39
N ARG A 61 4.12 10.60 0.67
CA ARG A 61 3.51 11.28 1.81
C ARG A 61 2.88 10.23 2.71
N LEU A 62 3.36 10.17 3.95
CA LEU A 62 2.88 9.20 4.94
C LEU A 62 1.94 9.92 5.90
N GLU A 63 0.70 9.47 5.97
CA GLU A 63 -0.35 9.97 6.86
C GLU A 63 -0.77 8.82 7.76
N TYR A 64 0.02 8.58 8.81
CA TYR A 64 -0.16 7.44 9.72
C TYR A 64 -0.35 7.89 11.17
N ASP A 65 -1.37 7.33 11.81
CA ASP A 65 -1.53 7.40 13.26
C ASP A 65 -0.81 6.22 13.90
N ILE A 66 0.23 6.51 14.70
CA ILE A 66 0.99 5.51 15.45
C ILE A 66 0.50 5.55 16.90
N LEU A 67 -0.23 4.51 17.31
CA LEU A 67 -0.68 4.41 18.68
C LEU A 67 0.47 3.94 19.58
N TRP A 68 0.83 4.76 20.57
CA TRP A 68 2.02 4.57 21.43
C TRP A 68 2.10 3.20 22.14
N SER A 69 0.94 2.61 22.46
CA SER A 69 0.83 1.34 23.19
C SER A 69 0.51 0.14 22.30
N ASP A 70 0.39 0.31 20.98
CA ASP A 70 0.06 -0.78 20.07
C ASP A 70 1.33 -1.31 19.36
N PRO A 71 1.78 -2.54 19.66
CA PRO A 71 2.87 -3.18 18.94
C PRO A 71 2.58 -3.34 17.44
N LYS A 72 1.29 -3.48 17.04
CA LYS A 72 0.92 -3.65 15.63
C LYS A 72 1.24 -2.39 14.83
N SER A 73 0.98 -1.18 15.36
CA SER A 73 1.30 0.08 14.67
C SER A 73 2.78 0.20 14.30
N ARG A 74 3.69 -0.28 15.17
CA ARG A 74 5.14 -0.28 14.90
C ARG A 74 5.54 -1.28 13.82
N SER A 75 4.90 -2.45 13.78
CA SER A 75 5.12 -3.45 12.73
C SER A 75 4.67 -2.94 11.36
N GLN A 76 3.49 -2.32 11.31
CA GLN A 76 2.92 -1.74 10.08
C GLN A 76 3.79 -0.62 9.51
N LEU A 77 4.35 0.24 10.36
CA LEU A 77 5.29 1.26 9.92
C LEU A 77 6.56 0.65 9.30
N ARG A 78 7.10 -0.45 9.83
CA ARG A 78 8.28 -1.12 9.26
C ARG A 78 7.99 -1.68 7.87
N GLN A 79 6.86 -2.37 7.71
CA GLN A 79 6.43 -2.90 6.40
C GLN A 79 6.27 -1.79 5.35
N LEU A 80 5.81 -0.62 5.78
CA LEU A 80 5.71 0.56 4.92
C LEU A 80 7.07 1.11 4.50
N LEU A 81 8.04 1.14 5.41
CA LEU A 81 9.41 1.54 5.09
C LEU A 81 10.05 0.53 4.11
N ASP A 82 9.82 -0.77 4.31
CA ASP A 82 10.29 -1.81 3.38
C ASP A 82 9.70 -1.63 1.97
N LEU A 83 8.43 -1.21 1.87
CA LEU A 83 7.80 -0.86 0.58
C LEU A 83 8.50 0.31 -0.11
N ILE A 84 8.83 1.36 0.64
CA ILE A 84 9.51 2.56 0.13
C ILE A 84 10.93 2.21 -0.33
N ASP A 85 11.61 1.34 0.41
CA ASP A 85 12.96 0.87 0.10
C ASP A 85 13.00 -0.11 -1.09
N GLY A 86 11.84 -0.46 -1.65
CA GLY A 86 11.73 -1.33 -2.82
C GLY A 86 11.97 -2.80 -2.52
N ALA A 87 11.67 -3.25 -1.29
CA ALA A 87 11.77 -4.66 -0.93
C ALA A 87 10.83 -5.50 -1.85
N PRO A 88 11.34 -6.58 -2.46
CA PRO A 88 10.65 -7.34 -3.52
C PRO A 88 9.29 -7.93 -3.11
N ASP A 89 9.00 -8.03 -1.80
CA ASP A 89 7.81 -8.67 -1.24
C ASP A 89 6.97 -7.77 -0.33
N ALA A 90 7.02 -6.44 -0.50
CA ALA A 90 6.19 -5.51 0.29
C ALA A 90 4.68 -5.55 -0.06
N GLY A 91 4.22 -6.61 -0.74
CA GLY A 91 2.81 -6.98 -0.92
C GLY A 91 2.22 -7.69 0.31
N GLY A 92 2.69 -7.36 1.51
CA GLY A 92 2.12 -7.85 2.76
C GLY A 92 0.77 -7.19 3.01
N ARG A 93 -0.27 -8.01 3.28
CA ARG A 93 -1.53 -7.51 3.82
C ARG A 93 -1.24 -6.83 5.16
N ILE A 94 -1.27 -5.50 5.19
CA ILE A 94 -1.21 -4.73 6.44
C ILE A 94 -2.46 -5.12 7.25
N GLY A 95 -2.31 -6.06 8.18
CA GLY A 95 -3.37 -6.45 9.12
C GLY A 95 -3.78 -7.92 9.16
N ASP A 96 -3.08 -8.88 8.54
CA ASP A 96 -3.32 -10.30 8.82
C ASP A 96 -2.44 -10.79 9.99
N ASP A 97 -3.09 -11.39 10.99
CA ASP A 97 -2.47 -12.06 12.15
C ASP A 97 -1.53 -13.21 11.76
#